data_AF-A0AA42YSM0-F1
#
_entry.id   AF-A0AA42YSM0-F1
#
_cell.length_a   1.000
_cell.length_b   1.000
_cell.length_c   1.000
_cell.angle_alpha   90.00
_cell.angle_beta   90.00
_cell.angle_gamma   90.00
#
_symmetry.space_group_name_H-M   'P 1'
#
loop_
_entity.id
_entity.type
_entity.pdbx_description
1 polymer ?
#
loop_
_entity_poly.entity_id
_entity_poly.type
_entity_poly.pdbx_seq_one_letter_code
_entity_poly.pdbx_strand_id
1 'polypeptide(L)'
;MEPTNNHKKSDENSSSEIEALLNKLRKTGTTAILSMNKKAQITMSNWAYNLVDQYDATLKNNPVKLKDTAELPCSKMDLKLAIKLLMLASVEKRLDDNAIVNLKDKFVSLGSFQSIDQEDIVKLINHISDIQKKSMDADTPSFPELNKYMDLIISEQKALLDEINSFIEDIRKI
;
A
#
# COMPACT_ATOMS: atom_id res chain seq x y z
N MET A 1 -38.30 25.77 24.90
CA MET A 1 -37.97 25.10 23.63
C MET A 1 -36.47 24.85 23.63
N GLU A 2 -36.06 23.66 24.04
CA GLU A 2 -34.70 23.17 23.80
C GLU A 2 -34.62 22.64 22.37
N PRO A 3 -33.51 22.83 21.64
CA PRO A 3 -33.17 21.96 20.53
C PRO A 3 -32.30 20.82 21.04
N THR A 4 -32.82 19.63 20.81
CA THR A 4 -32.24 18.31 20.99
C THR A 4 -30.84 18.17 20.43
N ASN A 5 -29.94 17.73 21.31
CA ASN A 5 -28.67 17.11 21.02
C ASN A 5 -28.92 15.79 20.27
N ASN A 6 -28.47 15.63 19.02
CA ASN A 6 -28.29 14.30 18.46
C ASN A 6 -27.32 14.26 17.28
N HIS A 7 -26.50 13.21 17.32
CA HIS A 7 -25.65 12.64 16.26
C HIS A 7 -24.20 13.10 16.14
N LYS A 8 -23.35 12.46 16.95
CA LYS A 8 -21.99 12.01 16.59
C LYS A 8 -21.55 10.94 17.61
N LYS A 9 -21.85 9.66 17.35
CA LYS A 9 -21.40 8.54 18.21
C LYS A 9 -21.20 7.21 17.47
N SER A 10 -21.03 7.23 16.14
CA SER A 10 -20.90 6.02 15.32
C SER A 10 -19.47 5.67 14.88
N ASP A 11 -18.52 6.61 14.92
CA ASP A 11 -17.20 6.40 14.31
C ASP A 11 -16.14 5.83 15.27
N GLU A 12 -16.29 5.99 16.59
CA GLU A 12 -15.31 5.50 17.57
C GLU A 12 -15.37 3.97 17.78
N ASN A 13 -16.57 3.38 17.67
CA ASN A 13 -16.76 1.93 17.86
C ASN A 13 -16.29 1.11 16.65
N SER A 14 -16.35 1.66 15.43
CA SER A 14 -15.91 0.94 14.22
C SER A 14 -14.38 0.92 14.10
N SER A 15 -13.72 2.03 14.43
CA SER A 15 -12.26 2.14 14.42
C SER A 15 -11.60 1.21 15.46
N SER A 16 -12.16 1.15 16.67
CA SER A 16 -11.66 0.26 17.73
C SER A 16 -11.87 -1.23 17.44
N GLU A 17 -13.00 -1.61 16.81
CA GLU A 17 -13.24 -3.00 16.37
C GLU A 17 -12.25 -3.43 15.28
N ILE A 18 -11.98 -2.57 14.30
CA ILE A 18 -11.00 -2.83 13.23
C ILE A 18 -9.60 -3.00 13.83
N GLU A 19 -9.17 -2.11 14.72
CA GLU A 19 -7.83 -2.20 15.30
C GLU A 19 -7.64 -3.47 16.15
N ALA A 20 -8.67 -3.92 16.85
CA ALA A 20 -8.64 -5.20 17.57
C ALA A 20 -8.47 -6.40 16.61
N LEU A 21 -9.18 -6.39 15.48
CA LEU A 21 -9.07 -7.43 14.46
C LEU A 21 -7.71 -7.40 13.75
N LEU A 22 -7.19 -6.21 13.42
CA LEU A 22 -5.86 -6.04 12.85
C LEU A 22 -4.78 -6.57 13.78
N ASN A 23 -4.84 -6.24 15.07
CA ASN A 23 -3.89 -6.75 16.05
C ASN A 23 -3.95 -8.26 16.20
N LYS A 24 -5.13 -8.87 16.08
CA LYS A 24 -5.27 -10.33 16.01
C LYS A 24 -4.60 -10.89 14.75
N LEU A 25 -4.88 -10.33 13.57
CA LEU A 25 -4.29 -10.81 12.31
C LEU A 25 -2.77 -10.64 12.27
N ARG A 26 -2.22 -9.53 12.79
CA ARG A 26 -0.78 -9.31 12.90
C ARG A 26 -0.09 -10.36 13.77
N LYS A 27 -0.77 -10.84 14.83
CA LYS A 27 -0.23 -11.88 15.73
C LYS A 27 -0.39 -13.31 15.21
N THR A 28 -1.53 -13.59 14.56
CA THR A 28 -1.92 -14.97 14.21
C THR A 28 -1.72 -15.31 12.73
N GLY A 29 -1.37 -14.32 11.91
CA GLY A 29 -1.29 -14.46 10.45
C GLY A 29 -2.62 -14.14 9.75
N THR A 30 -2.52 -13.77 8.46
CA THR A 30 -3.65 -13.29 7.66
C THR A 30 -4.71 -14.38 7.43
N THR A 31 -4.31 -15.65 7.34
CA THR A 31 -5.20 -16.80 7.15
C THR A 31 -6.14 -17.02 8.33
N ALA A 32 -5.82 -16.49 9.52
CA ALA A 32 -6.69 -16.58 10.69
C ALA A 32 -8.08 -15.96 10.45
N ILE A 33 -8.22 -15.06 9.48
CA ILE A 33 -9.51 -14.48 9.09
C ILE A 33 -10.56 -15.55 8.71
N LEU A 34 -10.13 -16.66 8.10
CA LEU A 34 -11.01 -17.75 7.67
C LEU A 34 -11.71 -18.44 8.86
N SER A 35 -11.06 -18.43 10.03
CA SER A 35 -11.61 -18.99 11.27
C SER A 35 -12.48 -18.01 12.06
N MET A 36 -12.52 -16.73 11.65
CA MET A 36 -13.31 -15.71 12.33
C MET A 36 -14.79 -15.81 11.95
N ASN A 37 -15.65 -15.21 12.78
CA ASN A 37 -17.08 -15.14 12.45
C ASN A 37 -17.32 -14.28 11.18
N LYS A 38 -18.45 -14.53 10.52
CA LYS A 38 -18.81 -13.84 9.26
C LYS A 38 -18.82 -12.31 9.38
N LYS A 39 -19.24 -11.76 10.53
CA LYS A 39 -19.24 -10.31 10.75
C LYS A 39 -17.81 -9.76 10.66
N ALA A 40 -16.86 -10.38 11.35
CA ALA A 40 -15.46 -9.99 11.32
C ALA A 40 -14.84 -10.15 9.92
N GLN A 41 -15.14 -11.24 9.21
CA GLN A 41 -14.70 -11.44 7.83
C GLN A 41 -15.20 -10.32 6.90
N ILE A 42 -16.48 -9.95 6.99
CA ILE A 42 -17.07 -8.86 6.20
C ILE A 42 -16.44 -7.52 6.57
N THR A 43 -16.31 -7.22 7.88
CA THR A 43 -15.68 -5.99 8.36
C THR A 43 -14.26 -5.84 7.81
N MET A 44 -13.45 -6.88 7.90
CA MET A 44 -12.07 -6.86 7.40
C MET A 44 -11.99 -6.79 5.87
N SER A 45 -12.90 -7.44 5.16
CA SER A 45 -12.98 -7.36 3.71
C SER A 45 -13.30 -5.94 3.25
N ASN A 46 -14.29 -5.30 3.87
CA ASN A 46 -14.68 -3.92 3.56
C ASN A 46 -13.56 -2.93 3.88
N TRP A 47 -12.91 -3.10 5.04
CA TRP A 47 -11.73 -2.31 5.40
C TRP A 47 -10.62 -2.45 4.35
N ALA A 48 -10.28 -3.67 3.97
CA ALA A 48 -9.22 -3.94 3.01
C ALA A 48 -9.55 -3.37 1.62
N TYR A 49 -10.80 -3.52 1.16
CA TYR A 49 -11.27 -2.94 -0.10
C TYR A 49 -11.13 -1.42 -0.11
N ASN A 50 -11.64 -0.73 0.91
CA ASN A 50 -11.59 0.73 1.00
C ASN A 50 -10.14 1.24 1.01
N LEU A 51 -9.26 0.55 1.74
CA LEU A 51 -7.85 0.95 1.84
C LEU A 51 -7.08 0.75 0.53
N VAL A 52 -7.32 -0.38 -0.15
CA VAL A 52 -6.68 -0.67 -1.44
C VAL A 52 -7.22 0.23 -2.55
N ASP A 53 -8.48 0.65 -2.48
CA ASP A 53 -9.07 1.62 -3.42
C ASP A 53 -8.42 3.02 -3.26
N GLN A 54 -8.25 3.49 -2.02
CA GLN A 54 -7.52 4.73 -1.75
C GLN A 54 -6.07 4.66 -2.25
N TYR A 55 -5.40 3.53 -2.05
CA TYR A 55 -4.05 3.32 -2.55
C TYR A 55 -3.98 3.28 -4.08
N ASP A 56 -4.95 2.65 -4.74
CA ASP A 56 -5.05 2.64 -6.20
C ASP A 56 -5.18 4.06 -6.78
N ALA A 57 -5.94 4.93 -6.10
CA ALA A 57 -6.02 6.34 -6.45
C ALA A 57 -4.66 7.06 -6.29
N THR A 58 -3.92 6.81 -5.20
CA THR A 58 -2.56 7.34 -5.02
C THR A 58 -1.63 6.91 -6.16
N LEU A 59 -1.67 5.64 -6.57
CA LEU A 59 -0.86 5.12 -7.67
C LEU A 59 -1.19 5.79 -9.01
N LYS A 60 -2.48 6.00 -9.31
CA LYS A 60 -2.93 6.63 -10.56
C LYS A 60 -2.57 8.10 -10.66
N ASN A 61 -2.62 8.83 -9.55
CA ASN A 61 -2.35 10.26 -9.52
C ASN A 61 -0.86 10.61 -9.66
N ASN A 62 0.03 9.66 -9.35
CA ASN A 62 1.47 9.86 -9.40
C ASN A 62 2.16 8.71 -10.18
N PRO A 63 2.38 8.84 -11.50
CA PRO A 63 3.04 7.79 -12.29
C PRO A 63 4.56 7.72 -12.10
N VAL A 64 5.16 8.55 -11.23
CA VAL A 64 6.61 8.61 -11.02
C VAL A 64 7.11 7.34 -10.30
N LYS A 65 8.33 6.90 -10.63
CA LYS A 65 8.95 5.68 -10.07
C LYS A 65 9.33 5.80 -8.60
N LEU A 66 9.71 7.00 -8.16
CA LEU A 66 10.00 7.37 -6.76
C LEU A 66 8.85 8.21 -6.22
N LYS A 67 8.29 7.79 -5.08
CA LYS A 67 7.17 8.45 -4.38
C LYS A 67 7.54 8.63 -2.92
N ASP A 68 7.01 9.65 -2.26
CA ASP A 68 7.21 9.80 -0.81
C ASP A 68 6.24 8.89 -0.04
N THR A 69 6.73 8.19 0.99
CA THR A 69 5.88 7.45 1.94
C THR A 69 4.76 8.28 2.56
N ALA A 70 4.91 9.60 2.70
CA ALA A 70 3.88 10.52 3.18
C ALA A 70 2.67 10.63 2.24
N GLU A 71 2.80 10.22 0.97
CA GLU A 71 1.69 10.18 0.01
C GLU A 71 0.78 8.96 0.20
N LEU A 72 1.19 7.98 1.02
CA LEU A 72 0.38 6.79 1.27
C LEU A 72 -0.83 7.13 2.15
N PRO A 73 -2.01 6.51 1.88
CA PRO A 73 -3.20 6.70 2.72
C PRO A 73 -3.05 6.11 4.13
N CYS A 74 -2.08 5.21 4.33
CA CYS A 74 -1.76 4.59 5.62
C CYS A 74 -0.35 3.96 5.58
N SER A 75 0.02 3.21 6.62
CA SER A 75 1.31 2.54 6.67
C SER A 75 1.48 1.47 5.57
N LYS A 76 2.71 1.25 5.10
CA LYS A 76 3.03 0.13 4.19
C LYS A 76 2.58 -1.21 4.76
N MET A 77 2.72 -1.41 6.08
CA MET A 77 2.35 -2.66 6.74
C MET A 77 0.83 -2.93 6.65
N ASP A 78 0.01 -1.91 6.82
CA ASP A 78 -1.44 -2.03 6.70
C ASP A 78 -1.88 -2.25 5.25
N LEU A 79 -1.23 -1.60 4.29
CA LEU A 79 -1.45 -1.88 2.85
C LEU A 79 -1.10 -3.32 2.49
N LYS A 80 0.07 -3.81 2.95
CA LYS A 80 0.45 -5.22 2.76
C LYS A 80 -0.62 -6.15 3.31
N LEU A 81 -1.12 -5.88 4.52
CA LEU A 81 -2.14 -6.71 5.15
C LEU A 81 -3.48 -6.66 4.41
N ALA A 82 -3.93 -5.47 3.99
CA ALA A 82 -5.15 -5.30 3.21
C ALA A 82 -5.09 -6.04 1.88
N ILE A 83 -3.99 -5.90 1.13
CA ILE A 83 -3.81 -6.62 -0.14
C ILE A 83 -3.82 -8.14 0.08
N LYS A 84 -3.10 -8.63 1.11
CA LYS A 84 -3.10 -10.07 1.46
C LYS A 84 -4.49 -10.59 1.81
N LEU A 85 -5.30 -9.82 2.52
CA LEU A 85 -6.69 -10.17 2.81
C LEU A 85 -7.55 -10.26 1.54
N LEU A 86 -7.41 -9.31 0.62
CA LEU A 86 -8.15 -9.33 -0.64
C LEU A 86 -7.71 -10.50 -1.55
N MET A 87 -6.42 -10.84 -1.56
CA MET A 87 -5.93 -12.01 -2.28
C MET A 87 -6.51 -13.30 -1.72
N LEU A 88 -6.49 -13.46 -0.39
CA LEU A 88 -7.07 -14.62 0.28
C LEU A 88 -8.56 -14.77 -0.03
N ALA A 89 -9.32 -13.67 0.05
CA ALA A 89 -10.73 -13.66 -0.31
C ALA A 89 -10.96 -13.98 -1.81
N SER A 90 -10.04 -13.60 -2.69
CA SER A 90 -10.11 -13.91 -4.12
C SER A 90 -9.90 -15.40 -4.38
N VAL A 91 -8.94 -16.02 -3.71
CA VAL A 91 -8.69 -17.47 -3.77
C VAL A 91 -9.87 -18.26 -3.21
N GLU A 92 -10.38 -17.87 -2.03
CA GLU A 92 -11.54 -18.52 -1.40
C GLU A 92 -12.78 -18.51 -2.32
N LYS A 93 -13.01 -17.37 -3.00
CA LYS A 93 -14.12 -17.18 -3.94
C LYS A 93 -13.86 -17.74 -5.33
N ARG A 94 -12.68 -18.33 -5.58
CA ARG A 94 -12.23 -18.82 -6.90
C ARG A 94 -12.38 -17.76 -8.00
N LEU A 95 -12.03 -16.51 -7.67
CA LEU A 95 -11.98 -15.43 -8.64
C LEU A 95 -10.86 -15.67 -9.65
N ASP A 96 -10.90 -14.92 -10.76
CA ASP A 96 -9.91 -15.05 -11.82
C ASP A 96 -8.47 -14.73 -11.35
N ASP A 97 -7.50 -15.30 -12.07
CA ASP A 97 -6.07 -15.03 -11.81
C ASP A 97 -5.73 -13.54 -12.05
N ASN A 98 -6.51 -12.82 -12.86
CA ASN A 98 -6.29 -11.40 -13.14
C ASN A 98 -6.45 -10.54 -11.86
N ALA A 99 -7.41 -10.86 -11.00
CA ALA A 99 -7.57 -10.18 -9.72
C ALA A 99 -6.34 -10.37 -8.82
N ILE A 100 -5.79 -11.59 -8.78
CA ILE A 100 -4.58 -11.91 -8.01
C ILE A 100 -3.35 -11.20 -8.59
N VAL A 101 -3.20 -11.19 -9.92
CA VAL A 101 -2.13 -10.46 -10.62
C VAL A 101 -2.19 -8.96 -10.32
N ASN A 102 -3.37 -8.35 -10.42
CA ASN A 102 -3.56 -6.92 -10.12
C ASN A 102 -3.20 -6.58 -8.67
N LEU A 103 -3.60 -7.42 -7.72
CA LEU A 103 -3.24 -7.24 -6.31
C LEU A 103 -1.74 -7.43 -6.07
N LYS A 104 -1.11 -8.35 -6.79
CA LYS A 104 0.34 -8.60 -6.73
C LYS A 104 1.12 -7.39 -7.23
N ASP A 105 0.73 -6.81 -8.36
CA ASP A 105 1.38 -5.62 -8.91
C ASP A 105 1.27 -4.42 -7.97
N LYS A 106 0.10 -4.25 -7.34
CA LYS A 106 -0.12 -3.25 -6.28
C LYS A 106 0.79 -3.47 -5.07
N PHE A 107 0.96 -4.72 -4.65
CA PHE A 107 1.83 -5.08 -3.54
C PHE A 107 3.29 -4.72 -3.83
N VAL A 108 3.79 -5.09 -5.01
CA VAL A 108 5.16 -4.79 -5.43
C VAL A 108 5.37 -3.28 -5.59
N SER A 109 4.36 -2.55 -6.08
CA SER A 109 4.42 -1.09 -6.23
C SER A 109 4.66 -0.33 -4.92
N LEU A 110 4.45 -0.95 -3.75
CA LEU A 110 4.81 -0.35 -2.46
C LEU A 110 6.31 -0.03 -2.36
N GLY A 111 7.16 -0.77 -3.08
CA GLY A 111 8.60 -0.51 -3.13
C GLY A 111 8.97 0.82 -3.78
N SER A 112 8.06 1.45 -4.53
CA SER A 112 8.28 2.80 -5.09
C SER A 112 8.17 3.92 -4.05
N PHE A 113 7.57 3.66 -2.88
CA PHE A 113 7.39 4.66 -1.83
C PHE A 113 8.59 4.63 -0.89
N GLN A 114 9.39 5.69 -0.88
CA GLN A 114 10.58 5.79 -0.04
C GLN A 114 10.43 6.92 0.97
N SER A 115 11.08 6.79 2.12
CA SER A 115 11.26 7.94 3.02
C SER A 115 12.33 8.82 2.39
N ILE A 116 11.92 9.93 1.78
CA ILE A 116 12.84 10.83 1.07
C ILE A 116 13.29 11.91 2.04
N ASP A 117 14.60 12.07 2.19
CA ASP A 117 15.14 13.12 3.03
C ASP A 117 14.78 14.50 2.44
N GLN A 118 14.36 15.45 3.28
CA GLN A 118 13.97 16.79 2.83
C GLN A 118 15.10 17.49 2.05
N GLU A 119 16.36 17.23 2.41
CA GLU A 119 17.53 17.72 1.69
C GLU A 119 17.60 17.15 0.27
N ASP A 120 17.33 15.86 0.09
CA ASP A 120 17.31 15.21 -1.22
C ASP A 120 16.16 15.72 -2.09
N ILE A 121 15.00 16.05 -1.49
CA ILE A 121 13.89 16.71 -2.20
C ILE A 121 14.34 18.07 -2.74
N VAL A 122 15.01 18.89 -1.91
CA VAL A 122 15.50 20.21 -2.33
C VAL A 122 16.53 20.08 -3.44
N LYS A 123 17.48 19.13 -3.32
CA LYS A 123 18.47 18.85 -4.38
C LYS A 123 17.78 18.41 -5.68
N LEU A 124 16.76 17.57 -5.60
CA LEU A 124 16.00 17.09 -6.76
C LEU A 124 15.27 18.24 -7.47
N ILE A 125 14.59 19.12 -6.72
CA ILE A 125 13.91 20.29 -7.26
C ILE A 125 14.89 21.25 -7.95
N ASN A 126 16.05 21.50 -7.31
CA ASN A 126 17.10 22.33 -7.88
C ASN A 126 17.65 21.70 -9.17
N HIS A 127 17.92 20.40 -9.16
CA HIS A 127 18.42 19.68 -10.33
C HIS A 127 17.43 19.69 -11.50
N ILE A 128 16.14 19.46 -11.24
CA ILE A 128 15.09 19.57 -12.26
C ILE A 128 15.01 21.00 -12.81
N SER A 129 15.09 22.01 -11.95
CA SER A 129 15.08 23.42 -12.34
C SER A 129 16.31 23.79 -13.20
N ASP A 130 17.47 23.21 -12.89
CA ASP A 130 18.71 23.42 -13.64
C ASP A 130 18.66 22.73 -15.01
N ILE A 131 18.11 21.51 -15.09
CA ILE A 131 17.85 20.81 -16.36
C ILE A 131 16.85 21.59 -17.21
N GLN A 132 15.79 22.16 -16.62
CA GLN A 132 14.82 22.97 -17.37
C GLN A 132 15.41 24.29 -17.89
N LYS A 133 16.46 24.81 -17.24
CA LYS A 133 17.13 26.05 -17.63
C LYS A 133 18.28 25.85 -18.63
N LYS A 134 18.90 24.67 -18.67
CA LYS A 134 19.93 24.31 -19.67
C LYS A 134 19.27 23.59 -20.84
N SER A 135 19.50 24.04 -22.07
CA SER A 135 19.09 23.27 -23.26
C SER A 135 19.66 21.86 -23.15
N MET A 136 18.85 20.84 -23.47
CA MET A 136 19.23 19.43 -23.40
C MET A 136 20.43 19.15 -24.32
N ASP A 137 21.65 19.34 -23.80
CA ASP A 137 22.84 18.66 -24.29
C ASP A 137 22.84 17.24 -23.72
N ALA A 138 23.33 16.30 -24.53
CA ALA A 138 23.29 14.86 -24.29
C ALA A 138 24.01 14.39 -23.01
N ASP A 139 24.79 15.27 -22.38
CA ASP A 139 25.51 15.01 -21.13
C ASP A 139 24.72 15.51 -19.92
N THR A 140 23.49 15.02 -19.75
CA THR A 140 22.74 15.28 -18.50
C THR A 140 23.48 14.54 -17.37
N PRO A 141 24.00 15.24 -16.34
CA PRO A 141 24.74 14.60 -15.26
C PRO A 141 23.86 13.59 -14.54
N SER A 142 24.35 12.37 -14.33
CA SER A 142 23.68 11.39 -13.47
C SER A 142 23.50 11.99 -12.09
N PHE A 143 22.28 12.01 -11.56
CA PHE A 143 21.99 12.53 -10.22
C PHE A 143 22.17 11.40 -9.20
N PRO A 144 23.29 11.38 -8.43
CA PRO A 144 23.64 10.24 -7.58
C PRO A 144 22.59 9.92 -6.52
N GLU A 145 21.87 10.93 -6.03
CA GLU A 145 20.79 10.77 -5.06
C GLU A 145 19.59 10.03 -5.68
N LEU A 146 19.25 10.27 -6.95
CA LEU A 146 18.22 9.48 -7.65
C LEU A 146 18.68 8.02 -7.80
N ASN A 147 19.97 7.78 -8.07
CA ASN A 147 20.51 6.41 -8.15
C ASN A 147 20.39 5.66 -6.82
N LYS A 148 20.68 6.31 -5.68
CA LYS A 148 20.46 5.75 -4.33
C LYS A 148 19.02 5.26 -4.15
N TYR A 149 18.02 6.09 -4.47
CA TYR A 149 16.62 5.70 -4.33
C TYR A 149 16.21 4.62 -5.33
N MET A 150 16.74 4.64 -6.55
CA MET A 150 16.46 3.59 -7.54
C MET A 150 16.96 2.22 -7.09
N ASP A 151 18.16 2.12 -6.51
CA ASP A 151 18.69 0.87 -5.99
C ASP A 151 17.85 0.35 -4.81
N LEU A 152 17.44 1.25 -3.91
CA LEU A 152 16.54 0.93 -2.80
C LEU A 152 15.18 0.42 -3.30
N ILE A 153 14.58 1.10 -4.28
CA ILE A 153 13.31 0.70 -4.90
C ILE A 153 13.44 -0.70 -5.51
N ILE A 154 14.48 -0.95 -6.31
CA ILE A 154 14.69 -2.26 -6.96
C ILE A 154 14.85 -3.37 -5.91
N SER A 155 15.66 -3.12 -4.88
CA SER A 155 15.88 -4.07 -3.80
C SER A 155 14.58 -4.36 -3.02
N GLU A 156 13.81 -3.34 -2.69
CA GLU A 156 12.55 -3.49 -1.96
C GLU A 156 11.50 -4.21 -2.82
N GLN A 157 11.34 -3.83 -4.09
CA GLN A 157 10.41 -4.49 -5.01
C GLN A 157 10.72 -5.97 -5.18
N LYS A 158 12.00 -6.35 -5.21
CA LYS A 158 12.42 -7.76 -5.24
C LYS A 158 11.99 -8.50 -3.96
N ALA A 159 12.25 -7.93 -2.78
CA ALA A 159 11.83 -8.52 -1.52
C ALA A 159 10.30 -8.65 -1.41
N LEU A 160 9.56 -7.64 -1.87
CA LEU A 160 8.10 -7.65 -1.92
C LEU A 160 7.55 -8.72 -2.88
N LEU A 161 8.20 -8.91 -4.02
CA LEU A 161 7.85 -9.94 -5.00
C LEU A 161 8.04 -11.34 -4.41
N ASP A 162 9.15 -11.58 -3.71
CA ASP A 162 9.41 -12.86 -3.05
C ASP A 162 8.39 -13.10 -1.92
N GLU A 163 8.11 -12.08 -1.10
CA GLU A 163 7.12 -12.13 -0.02
C GLU A 163 5.72 -12.49 -0.54
N ILE A 164 5.26 -11.82 -1.60
CA ILE A 164 3.91 -12.02 -2.11
C ILE A 164 3.76 -13.33 -2.89
N ASN A 165 4.80 -13.77 -3.61
CA ASN A 165 4.78 -15.07 -4.28
C ASN A 165 4.72 -16.21 -3.25
N SER A 166 5.51 -16.14 -2.17
CA SER A 166 5.43 -17.12 -1.09
C SER A 166 4.03 -17.16 -0.48
N PHE A 167 3.42 -15.99 -0.24
CA PHE A 167 2.07 -15.91 0.29
C PHE A 167 1.03 -16.52 -0.65
N ILE A 168 1.10 -16.22 -1.96
CA ILE A 168 0.19 -16.79 -2.97
C ILE A 168 0.27 -18.32 -3.00
N GLU A 169 1.48 -18.88 -2.96
CA GLU A 169 1.66 -20.33 -2.93
C GLU A 169 1.09 -20.97 -1.67
N ASP A 170 1.14 -20.29 -0.53
CA ASP A 170 0.56 -20.80 0.71
C ASP A 170 -0.98 -20.74 0.71
N ILE A 171 -1.58 -19.65 0.23
CA ILE A 171 -3.04 -19.53 0.20
C ILE A 171 -3.69 -20.41 -0.87
N ARG A 172 -2.97 -20.78 -1.94
CA ARG A 172 -3.46 -21.73 -2.96
C ARG A 172 -3.58 -23.17 -2.47
N LYS A 173 -2.95 -23.50 -1.32
CA LYS A 173 -3.05 -24.82 -0.68
C LYS A 173 -4.26 -24.95 0.24
N ILE A 174 -4.96 -23.86 0.51
CA ILE A 174 -6.16 -23.79 1.34
C ILE A 174 -7.38 -24.19 0.50
#